data_AF-A0A1V6ESZ3-F1
#
_entry.id   AF-A0A1V6ESZ3-F1
#
_cell.length_a   1.000
_cell.length_b   1.000
_cell.length_c   1.000
_cell.angle_alpha   90.00
_cell.angle_beta   90.00
_cell.angle_gamma   90.00
#
_symmetry.space_group_name_H-M   'P 1'
#
loop_
_entity.id
_entity.type
_entity.pdbx_description
1 polymer ?
#
loop_
_entity_poly.entity_id
_entity_poly.type
_entity_poly.pdbx_seq_one_letter_code
_entity_poly.pdbx_strand_id
1 'polypeptide(L)'
;MLGHAKVIAMPHIGASTEESEENCAVMAANQLMDYLENGNITNSVNFPAVRMERTPGTTRISFSNDNVSGVLGHVLSVLAEHKVNVVDMMNKSRGELAFNIIDVESRPDDAVAAAIQAVEHVIRVRVI
;
A
#
# COMPACT_ATOMS: atom_id res chain seq x y z
N MET A 1 21.82 -25.69 28.41
CA MET A 1 20.46 -25.11 28.49
C MET A 1 19.41 -26.20 28.56
N LEU A 2 19.36 -27.16 27.63
CA LEU A 2 18.55 -28.37 27.80
C LEU A 2 18.97 -29.16 29.04
N GLY A 3 18.00 -29.55 29.87
CA GLY A 3 18.21 -30.35 31.09
C GLY A 3 18.64 -29.56 32.34
N HIS A 4 18.77 -28.23 32.28
CA HIS A 4 19.13 -27.44 33.45
C HIS A 4 17.90 -27.16 34.33
N ALA A 5 17.96 -27.48 35.63
CA ALA A 5 16.82 -27.43 36.55
C ALA A 5 16.13 -26.06 36.71
N LYS A 6 16.81 -24.97 36.31
CA LYS A 6 16.27 -23.60 36.33
C LYS A 6 15.76 -23.10 34.97
N VAL A 7 15.62 -23.97 33.97
CA VAL A 7 15.20 -23.60 32.61
C VAL A 7 14.03 -24.47 32.17
N ILE A 8 12.94 -23.81 31.76
CA ILE A 8 11.80 -24.46 31.07
C ILE A 8 11.89 -24.07 29.60
N ALA A 9 12.18 -25.05 28.74
CA ALA A 9 12.14 -24.86 27.30
C ALA A 9 10.71 -25.15 26.80
N MET A 10 10.10 -24.19 26.12
CA MET A 10 8.80 -24.35 25.48
C MET A 10 8.96 -24.32 23.95
N PRO A 11 8.30 -25.21 23.19
CA PRO A 11 8.48 -25.32 21.74
C PRO A 11 7.69 -24.23 20.98
N HIS A 12 8.05 -22.96 21.14
CA HIS A 12 7.45 -21.81 20.43
C HIS A 12 5.91 -21.70 20.51
N ILE A 13 5.30 -22.17 21.61
CA ILE A 13 3.85 -22.17 21.84
C ILE A 13 3.31 -20.86 22.43
N GLY A 14 4.12 -19.80 22.46
CA GLY A 14 3.76 -18.54 23.14
C GLY A 14 2.58 -17.79 22.52
N ALA A 15 2.30 -18.05 21.24
CA ALA A 15 1.16 -17.48 20.50
C ALA A 15 0.28 -18.57 19.85
N SER A 16 0.43 -19.84 20.27
CA SER A 16 -0.30 -20.99 19.71
C SER A 16 -1.58 -21.25 20.50
N THR A 17 -2.47 -20.25 20.55
CA THR A 17 -3.80 -20.38 21.16
C THR A 17 -4.87 -20.05 20.12
N GLU A 18 -6.07 -20.60 20.28
CA GLU A 18 -7.20 -20.35 19.37
C GLU A 18 -7.53 -18.85 19.26
N GLU A 19 -7.45 -18.13 20.39
CA GLU A 19 -7.70 -16.68 20.42
C GLU A 19 -6.61 -15.90 19.67
N SER A 20 -5.36 -16.38 19.72
CA SER A 20 -4.25 -15.75 19.00
C SER A 20 -4.42 -15.95 17.49
N GLU A 21 -4.81 -17.15 17.06
CA GLU A 21 -5.07 -17.46 15.65
C GLU A 21 -6.25 -16.63 15.10
N GLU A 22 -7.36 -16.52 15.85
CA GLU A 22 -8.52 -15.71 15.46
C GLU A 22 -8.12 -14.24 15.29
N ASN A 23 -7.42 -13.66 16.27
CA ASN A 23 -6.96 -12.27 16.20
C ASN A 23 -6.01 -12.03 15.01
N CYS A 24 -5.10 -12.98 14.74
CA CYS A 24 -4.20 -12.90 13.58
C CYS A 24 -4.97 -12.96 12.26
N ALA A 25 -5.97 -13.85 12.15
CA ALA A 25 -6.79 -13.98 10.95
C ALA A 25 -7.61 -12.71 10.69
N VAL A 26 -8.28 -12.18 11.71
CA VAL A 26 -9.06 -10.94 11.62
C VAL A 26 -8.16 -9.75 11.24
N MET A 27 -6.99 -9.63 11.87
CA MET A 27 -6.03 -8.58 11.54
C MET A 27 -5.59 -8.65 10.08
N ALA A 28 -5.21 -9.84 9.59
CA ALA A 28 -4.76 -10.03 8.22
C ALA A 28 -5.88 -9.73 7.21
N ALA A 29 -7.10 -10.19 7.48
CA ALA A 29 -8.27 -9.91 6.65
C ALA A 29 -8.56 -8.41 6.57
N ASN A 30 -8.55 -7.70 7.71
CA ASN A 30 -8.78 -6.26 7.77
C ASN A 30 -7.70 -5.47 7.01
N GLN A 31 -6.42 -5.84 7.16
CA GLN A 31 -5.33 -5.21 6.43
C GLN A 31 -5.42 -5.43 4.92
N LEU A 32 -5.83 -6.63 4.50
CA LEU A 32 -6.03 -6.94 3.09
C LEU A 32 -7.21 -6.16 2.51
N MET A 33 -8.35 -6.10 3.22
CA MET A 33 -9.50 -5.29 2.80
C MET A 33 -9.13 -3.82 2.68
N ASP A 34 -8.45 -3.24 3.67
CA ASP A 34 -8.05 -1.82 3.63
C ASP A 34 -7.07 -1.51 2.48
N TYR A 35 -6.18 -2.45 2.14
CA TYR A 35 -5.33 -2.33 0.95
C TYR A 35 -6.13 -2.43 -0.36
N LEU A 36 -7.07 -3.36 -0.44
CA LEU A 36 -7.85 -3.58 -1.65
C LEU A 36 -8.84 -2.43 -1.90
N GLU A 37 -9.48 -1.93 -0.85
CA GLU A 37 -10.54 -0.93 -0.92
C GLU A 37 -10.03 0.51 -0.79
N ASN A 38 -8.92 0.75 -0.11
CA ASN A 38 -8.42 2.11 0.14
C ASN A 38 -6.95 2.32 -0.27
N GLY A 39 -6.24 1.27 -0.65
CA GLY A 39 -4.80 1.35 -0.95
C GLY A 39 -3.94 1.55 0.30
N ASN A 40 -4.51 1.50 1.50
CA ASN A 40 -3.77 1.67 2.74
C ASN A 40 -2.93 0.44 3.03
N ILE A 41 -1.69 0.65 3.48
CA ILE A 41 -0.75 -0.43 3.80
C ILE A 41 -0.35 -0.27 5.26
N THR A 42 -0.89 -1.17 6.09
CA THR A 42 -0.59 -1.22 7.53
C THR A 42 0.16 -2.51 7.84
N ASN A 43 1.22 -2.43 8.65
CA ASN A 43 2.02 -3.58 9.11
C ASN A 43 2.58 -4.49 8.00
N SER A 44 2.76 -3.98 6.77
CA SER A 44 3.43 -4.77 5.74
C SER A 44 4.89 -5.01 6.11
N VAL A 45 5.30 -6.28 5.99
CA VAL A 45 6.68 -6.69 6.24
C VAL A 45 7.62 -6.30 5.11
N ASN A 46 7.10 -6.00 3.92
CA ASN A 46 7.89 -5.78 2.70
C ASN A 46 7.50 -4.53 1.88
N PHE A 47 6.46 -3.79 2.26
CA PHE A 47 6.06 -2.53 1.60
C PHE A 47 6.20 -1.29 2.50
N PRO A 48 6.21 -0.09 1.92
CA PRO A 48 6.08 1.16 2.67
C PRO A 48 4.75 1.21 3.43
N ALA A 49 4.79 1.68 4.68
CA ALA A 49 3.58 1.94 5.45
C ALA A 49 2.94 3.25 4.97
N VAL A 50 1.73 3.18 4.45
CA VAL A 50 0.99 4.35 3.95
C VAL A 50 -0.45 4.30 4.45
N ARG A 51 -0.95 5.45 4.86
CA ARG A 51 -2.36 5.63 5.22
C ARG A 51 -2.80 7.02 4.77
N MET A 52 -3.90 7.06 4.04
CA MET A 52 -4.54 8.30 3.61
C MET A 52 -6.06 8.10 3.70
N GLU A 53 -6.74 8.95 4.46
CA GLU A 53 -8.20 8.91 4.56
C GLU A 53 -8.81 9.16 3.17
N ARG A 54 -10.00 8.60 2.91
CA ARG A 54 -10.70 8.78 1.64
C ARG A 54 -11.27 10.18 1.56
N THR A 55 -10.98 10.91 0.49
CA THR A 55 -11.66 12.17 0.21
C THR A 55 -13.05 11.89 -0.37
N PRO A 56 -14.15 12.43 0.20
CA PRO A 56 -15.49 12.19 -0.33
C PRO A 56 -15.64 12.71 -1.77
N GLY A 57 -16.26 11.91 -2.64
CA GLY A 57 -16.52 12.29 -4.03
C GLY A 57 -15.32 12.14 -4.98
N THR A 58 -14.19 11.60 -4.53
CA THR A 58 -13.01 11.36 -5.37
C THR A 58 -12.90 9.90 -5.82
N THR A 59 -12.09 9.66 -6.84
CA THR A 59 -11.61 8.31 -7.22
C THR A 59 -10.16 8.18 -6.80
N ARG A 60 -9.73 7.02 -6.30
CA ARG A 60 -8.35 6.81 -5.86
C ARG A 60 -7.54 6.10 -6.91
N ILE A 61 -6.35 6.59 -7.16
CA ILE A 61 -5.32 5.91 -7.93
C ILE A 61 -4.23 5.55 -6.92
N SER A 62 -3.81 4.30 -6.91
CA SER A 62 -2.62 3.87 -6.19
C SER A 62 -1.61 3.28 -7.15
N PHE A 63 -0.33 3.56 -6.93
CA PHE A 63 0.71 2.93 -7.73
C PHE A 63 1.99 2.72 -6.93
N SER A 64 2.67 1.62 -7.26
CA SER A 64 3.99 1.28 -6.77
C SER A 64 5.04 1.52 -7.84
N ASN A 65 6.21 2.02 -7.45
CA ASN A 65 7.33 2.27 -8.35
C ASN A 65 8.68 2.05 -7.66
N ASP A 66 9.75 1.94 -8.45
CA ASP A 66 11.11 1.99 -7.90
C ASP A 66 11.35 3.36 -7.26
N ASN A 67 12.05 3.39 -6.13
CA ASN A 67 12.33 4.61 -5.36
C ASN A 67 13.46 5.44 -5.98
N VAL A 68 13.23 5.91 -7.21
CA VAL A 68 14.14 6.76 -7.97
C VAL A 68 13.51 8.14 -8.23
N SER A 69 14.37 9.14 -8.44
CA SER A 69 13.90 10.52 -8.65
C SER A 69 13.11 10.69 -9.95
N GLY A 70 12.10 11.55 -9.93
CA GLY A 70 11.35 11.96 -11.13
C GLY A 70 10.07 11.18 -11.40
N VAL A 71 9.93 9.93 -10.92
CA VAL A 71 8.76 9.08 -11.24
C VAL A 71 7.45 9.72 -10.82
N LEU A 72 7.34 10.20 -9.57
CA LEU A 72 6.14 10.88 -9.09
C LEU A 72 5.83 12.14 -9.92
N GLY A 73 6.86 12.89 -10.32
CA GLY A 73 6.70 14.06 -11.18
C GLY A 73 6.14 13.68 -12.56
N HIS A 74 6.67 12.63 -13.19
CA HIS A 74 6.20 12.15 -14.49
C HIS A 74 4.73 11.69 -14.41
N VAL A 75 4.35 10.97 -13.35
CA VAL A 75 2.95 10.54 -13.15
C VAL A 75 2.02 11.75 -12.98
N LEU A 76 2.43 12.76 -12.21
CA LEU A 76 1.66 14.00 -12.07
C LEU A 76 1.56 14.77 -13.40
N SER A 77 2.61 14.77 -14.23
CA SER A 77 2.57 15.34 -15.58
C SER A 77 1.54 14.64 -16.47
N VAL A 78 1.49 13.30 -16.46
CA VAL A 78 0.46 12.52 -17.19
C VAL A 78 -0.95 12.93 -16.74
N LEU A 79 -1.19 13.01 -15.42
CA LEU A 79 -2.49 13.46 -14.91
C LEU A 79 -2.84 14.88 -15.39
N ALA A 80 -1.87 15.80 -15.38
CA ALA A 80 -2.06 17.17 -15.84
C ALA A 80 -2.36 17.25 -17.35
N GLU A 81 -1.66 16.48 -18.19
CA GLU A 81 -1.90 16.41 -19.64
C GLU A 81 -3.31 15.92 -19.97
N HIS A 82 -3.81 14.97 -19.19
CA HIS A 82 -5.17 14.45 -19.28
C HIS A 82 -6.21 15.28 -18.53
N LYS A 83 -5.82 16.43 -17.96
CA LYS A 83 -6.69 17.35 -17.20
C LYS A 83 -7.39 16.68 -16.02
N VAL A 84 -6.73 15.72 -15.37
CA VAL A 84 -7.20 15.06 -14.15
C VAL A 84 -6.73 15.87 -12.94
N ASN A 85 -7.67 16.42 -12.18
CA ASN A 85 -7.38 17.22 -11.00
C ASN A 85 -7.07 16.32 -9.79
N VAL A 86 -5.93 16.57 -9.13
CA VAL A 86 -5.50 15.86 -7.91
C VAL A 86 -6.01 16.64 -6.69
N VAL A 87 -6.73 15.94 -5.82
CA VAL A 87 -7.36 16.50 -4.62
C VAL A 87 -6.51 16.28 -3.38
N ASP A 88 -5.99 15.07 -3.20
CA ASP A 88 -5.07 14.72 -2.12
C ASP A 88 -4.08 13.66 -2.58
N MET A 89 -2.89 13.61 -1.99
CA MET A 89 -1.90 12.60 -2.32
C MET A 89 -0.93 12.31 -1.19
N MET A 90 -0.46 11.07 -1.14
CA MET A 90 0.50 10.58 -0.18
C MET A 90 1.54 9.69 -0.88
N ASN A 91 2.82 10.00 -0.71
CA ASN A 91 3.94 9.18 -1.16
C ASN A 91 4.72 8.67 0.05
N LYS A 92 5.03 7.38 0.06
CA LYS A 92 5.91 6.75 1.06
C LYS A 92 6.85 5.77 0.39
N SER A 93 8.08 5.72 0.87
CA SER A 93 9.11 4.80 0.38
C SER A 93 9.69 3.93 1.49
N ARG A 94 10.24 2.79 1.09
CA ARG A 94 10.94 1.83 1.95
C ARG A 94 11.98 1.10 1.10
N GLY A 95 13.26 1.41 1.33
CA GLY A 95 14.34 0.89 0.49
C GLY A 95 14.15 1.29 -0.96
N GLU A 96 14.15 0.31 -1.86
CA GLU A 96 14.03 0.51 -3.30
C GLU A 96 12.59 0.67 -3.81
N LEU A 97 11.58 0.59 -2.93
CA LEU A 97 10.17 0.70 -3.31
C LEU A 97 9.54 2.00 -2.81
N ALA A 98 8.73 2.61 -3.67
CA ALA A 98 7.81 3.69 -3.32
C ALA A 98 6.37 3.25 -3.61
N PHE A 99 5.44 3.72 -2.77
CA PHE A 99 4.02 3.52 -2.96
C PHE A 99 3.29 4.85 -2.77
N ASN A 100 2.34 5.09 -3.66
CA ASN A 100 1.64 6.35 -3.81
C ASN A 100 0.15 6.10 -3.74
N ILE A 101 -0.56 7.01 -3.07
CA ILE A 101 -2.00 7.12 -3.10
C ILE A 101 -2.32 8.52 -3.60
N ILE A 102 -3.21 8.64 -4.58
CA ILE A 102 -3.66 9.90 -5.16
C ILE A 102 -5.18 9.85 -5.28
N ASP A 103 -5.86 10.79 -4.62
CA ASP A 103 -7.29 11.02 -4.82
C ASP A 103 -7.47 12.06 -5.94
N VAL A 104 -8.28 11.74 -6.93
CA VAL A 104 -8.60 12.59 -8.08
C VAL A 104 -10.10 12.90 -8.13
N GLU A 105 -10.45 14.08 -8.63
CA GLU A 105 -11.82 14.62 -8.55
C GLU A 105 -12.86 13.77 -9.31
N SER A 106 -12.45 13.06 -10.36
CA SER A 106 -13.31 12.18 -11.14
C SER A 106 -12.57 10.93 -11.58
N ARG A 107 -13.32 9.87 -11.91
CA ARG A 107 -12.73 8.63 -12.39
C ARG A 107 -11.96 8.90 -13.69
N PRO A 108 -10.65 8.64 -13.72
CA PRO A 108 -9.87 8.83 -14.93
C PRO A 108 -10.24 7.76 -15.97
N ASP A 109 -10.11 8.11 -17.25
CA ASP A 109 -10.27 7.16 -18.35
C ASP A 109 -9.23 6.04 -18.24
N ASP A 110 -9.56 4.85 -18.74
CA ASP A 110 -8.65 3.69 -18.72
C ASP A 110 -7.33 3.99 -19.47
N ALA A 111 -7.35 4.92 -20.43
CA ALA A 111 -6.17 5.40 -21.12
C ALA A 111 -5.17 6.11 -20.18
N VAL A 112 -5.66 6.84 -19.17
CA VAL A 112 -4.82 7.53 -18.18
C VAL A 112 -4.14 6.51 -17.28
N ALA A 113 -4.89 5.51 -16.79
CA ALA A 113 -4.31 4.43 -15.99
C ALA A 113 -3.23 3.66 -16.77
N ALA A 114 -3.47 3.40 -18.06
CA ALA A 114 -2.48 2.79 -18.95
C ALA A 114 -1.24 3.68 -19.17
N ALA A 115 -1.42 4.99 -19.32
CA ALA A 115 -0.34 5.94 -19.46
C ALA A 115 0.54 5.98 -18.20
N ILE A 116 -0.07 6.00 -17.01
CA ILE A 116 0.66 5.92 -15.72
C ILE A 116 1.42 4.61 -15.62
N GLN A 117 0.80 3.48 -16.00
CA GLN A 117 1.43 2.16 -15.97
C GLN A 117 2.62 2.04 -16.93
N ALA A 118 2.66 2.85 -17.98
CA ALA A 118 3.74 2.91 -18.97
C ALA A 118 4.89 3.85 -18.56
N VAL A 119 4.74 4.65 -17.50
CA VAL A 119 5.83 5.49 -16.97
C VAL A 119 6.98 4.59 -16.50
N GLU A 120 8.20 4.93 -16.89
CA GLU A 120 9.40 4.20 -16.48
C GLU A 120 9.46 4.07 -14.95
N HIS A 121 9.88 2.90 -14.47
CA HIS A 121 9.91 2.51 -13.05
C HIS A 121 8.55 2.33 -12.35
N VAL A 122 7.41 2.59 -13.00
CA VAL A 122 6.10 2.22 -12.45
C VAL A 122 5.90 0.71 -12.56
N ILE A 123 5.73 0.07 -11.41
CA ILE A 123 5.59 -1.39 -11.30
C ILE A 123 4.12 -1.78 -11.47
N ARG A 124 3.21 -1.08 -10.81
CA ARG A 124 1.78 -1.42 -10.83
C ARG A 124 0.91 -0.22 -10.49
N VAL A 125 -0.20 -0.08 -11.22
CA VAL A 125 -1.25 0.92 -11.01
C VAL A 125 -2.57 0.24 -10.68
N ARG A 126 -3.37 0.85 -9.82
CA ARG A 126 -4.74 0.45 -9.49
C ARG A 126 -5.62 1.68 -9.37
N VAL A 127 -6.81 1.62 -9.96
CA VAL A 127 -7.89 2.60 -9.74
C VAL A 127 -8.90 1.96 -8.78
N ILE A 128 -9.22 2.64 -7.68
CA ILE A 128 -10.01 2.14 -6.55
C ILE A 128 -11.17 3.09 -6.22
#